data_AF-A0A7Y7W9B9-F1
#
_entry.id   AF-A0A7Y7W9B9-F1
#
_cell.length_a   1.000
_cell.length_b   1.000
_cell.length_c   1.000
_cell.angle_alpha   90.00
_cell.angle_beta   90.00
_cell.angle_gamma   90.00
#
_symmetry.space_group_name_H-M   'P 1'
#
loop_
_entity.id
_entity.type
_entity.pdbx_description
1 polymer ?
#
loop_
_entity_poly.entity_id
_entity_poly.type
_entity_poly.pdbx_seq_one_letter_code
_entity_poly.pdbx_strand_id
1 'polypeptide(L)'
;MPKAAILTACVIFISLQSAAYAADGFYVNPGSTAAQWVKANPQSPLTAKIQASIAGVPSARWLTGTSQTTDQLTDTVSQYVGAADKVNQIPILVAYNLPGRDCSGGASAGGAANALEYRDWIDRFINGIGDKPAVVILEPDALADSGCLTQPKRDERLALFNYAVSGFKQRAPLAEVYLDAGNAGWKPSSAMAGYLNAAGVKNARGFALNVSNFYTLDQSRTYGDAINARLSADYGYAKSMVIDTSRNGNGASPGDWCNPSGRKIGLQPQAITETVLAVWIKIPGNSDGSSSATRNCHGGPTAGTFSPELAEHLIDGN
;
A
#
# COMPACT_ATOMS: atom_id res chain seq x y z
N MET A 1 32.25 -6.28 -61.38
CA MET A 1 30.97 -6.04 -60.66
C MET A 1 31.06 -6.72 -59.29
N PRO A 2 31.30 -6.01 -58.18
CA PRO A 2 31.17 -6.61 -56.85
C PRO A 2 29.72 -6.49 -56.37
N LYS A 3 29.15 -7.60 -55.89
CA LYS A 3 27.83 -7.62 -55.25
C LYS A 3 27.98 -7.17 -53.80
N ALA A 4 27.33 -6.06 -53.43
CA ALA A 4 27.19 -5.64 -52.04
C ALA A 4 26.19 -6.54 -51.31
N ALA A 5 26.61 -7.15 -50.20
CA ALA A 5 25.72 -7.87 -49.29
C ALA A 5 25.19 -6.88 -48.24
N ILE A 6 23.87 -6.68 -48.22
CA ILE A 6 23.19 -5.89 -47.20
C ILE A 6 22.92 -6.83 -46.03
N LEU A 7 23.57 -6.61 -44.89
CA LEU A 7 23.21 -7.25 -43.62
C LEU A 7 22.03 -6.47 -43.03
N THR A 8 20.85 -7.09 -43.00
CA THR A 8 19.69 -6.57 -42.27
C THR A 8 19.84 -6.94 -40.79
N ALA A 9 20.18 -5.97 -39.94
CA ALA A 9 20.16 -6.15 -38.49
C ALA A 9 18.70 -6.25 -38.02
N CYS A 10 18.31 -7.42 -37.51
CA CYS A 10 17.01 -7.63 -36.89
C CYS A 10 17.08 -7.10 -35.45
N VAL A 11 16.49 -5.93 -35.20
CA VAL A 11 16.33 -5.40 -33.84
C VAL A 11 15.17 -6.14 -33.19
N ILE A 12 15.49 -7.09 -32.31
CA ILE A 12 14.48 -7.76 -31.48
C ILE A 12 14.07 -6.78 -30.39
N PHE A 13 12.89 -6.17 -30.52
CA PHE A 13 12.23 -5.52 -29.41
C PHE A 13 11.73 -6.61 -28.45
N ILE A 14 12.46 -6.83 -27.36
CA ILE A 14 11.93 -7.58 -26.23
C ILE A 14 10.91 -6.66 -25.56
N SER A 15 9.62 -6.88 -25.84
CA SER A 15 8.58 -6.32 -24.99
C SER A 15 8.72 -7.01 -23.64
N LEU A 16 9.05 -6.25 -22.60
CA LEU A 16 8.87 -6.68 -21.22
C LEU A 16 7.35 -6.77 -21.01
N GLN A 17 6.78 -7.91 -21.36
CA GLN A 17 5.43 -8.27 -20.95
C GLN A 17 5.43 -8.21 -19.42
N SER A 18 4.52 -7.41 -18.87
CA SER A 18 4.24 -7.36 -17.44
C SER A 18 3.96 -8.80 -16.98
N ALA A 19 4.87 -9.36 -16.19
CA ALA A 19 4.64 -10.64 -15.56
C ALA A 19 3.34 -10.51 -14.74
N ALA A 20 2.32 -11.28 -15.09
CA ALA A 20 1.14 -11.39 -14.28
C ALA A 20 1.59 -11.85 -12.88
N TYR A 21 1.32 -11.03 -11.87
CA TYR A 21 1.67 -11.33 -10.49
C TYR A 21 0.85 -12.55 -10.01
N ALA A 22 1.39 -13.76 -10.14
CA ALA A 22 0.89 -14.91 -9.38
C ALA A 22 1.16 -14.68 -7.88
N ALA A 23 0.41 -15.32 -6.98
CA ALA A 23 0.59 -15.19 -5.52
C ALA A 23 2.03 -15.52 -5.07
N ASP A 24 2.67 -16.48 -5.75
CA ASP A 24 4.05 -16.89 -5.50
C ASP A 24 5.10 -15.82 -5.87
N GLY A 25 4.67 -14.77 -6.58
CA GLY A 25 5.50 -13.65 -7.00
C GLY A 25 5.68 -12.56 -5.93
N PHE A 26 4.93 -12.58 -4.81
CA PHE A 26 5.08 -11.59 -3.74
C PHE A 26 5.93 -12.10 -2.57
N TYR A 27 6.71 -11.21 -2.00
CA TYR A 27 7.61 -11.55 -0.90
C TYR A 27 6.87 -11.68 0.43
N VAL A 28 7.01 -12.83 1.07
CA VAL A 28 6.55 -13.06 2.45
C VAL A 28 7.51 -12.35 3.39
N ASN A 29 7.00 -11.47 4.27
CA ASN A 29 7.83 -10.73 5.23
C ASN A 29 8.13 -11.59 6.47
N PRO A 30 9.33 -12.18 6.63
CA PRO A 30 9.66 -12.98 7.82
C PRO A 30 9.77 -12.12 9.10
N GLY A 31 9.85 -10.80 8.94
CA GLY A 31 9.87 -9.82 10.03
C GLY A 31 8.51 -9.16 10.28
N SER A 32 7.40 -9.63 9.68
CA SER A 32 6.07 -9.12 10.00
C SER A 32 5.75 -9.33 11.48
N THR A 33 4.88 -8.50 12.06
CA THR A 33 4.48 -8.63 13.47
C THR A 33 3.83 -9.98 13.76
N ALA A 34 3.08 -10.54 12.81
CA ALA A 34 2.53 -11.89 12.89
C ALA A 34 3.64 -12.96 12.90
N ALA A 35 4.64 -12.87 12.02
CA ALA A 35 5.77 -13.80 11.99
C ALA A 35 6.63 -13.72 13.26
N GLN A 36 6.86 -12.50 13.79
CA GLN A 36 7.53 -12.31 15.07
C GLN A 36 6.75 -12.96 16.21
N TRP A 37 5.42 -12.81 16.24
CA TRP A 37 4.57 -13.44 17.24
C TRP A 37 4.61 -14.97 17.14
N VAL A 38 4.49 -15.54 15.94
CA VAL A 38 4.59 -17.00 15.73
C VAL A 38 5.92 -17.55 16.24
N LYS A 39 7.04 -16.87 15.91
CA LYS A 39 8.37 -17.27 16.37
C LYS A 39 8.51 -17.21 17.89
N ALA A 40 7.92 -16.20 18.53
CA ALA A 40 8.00 -16.00 19.98
C ALA A 40 7.06 -16.94 20.76
N ASN A 41 6.03 -17.52 20.13
CA ASN A 41 4.99 -18.29 20.79
C ASN A 41 4.84 -19.72 20.22
N PRO A 42 5.91 -20.54 20.11
CA PRO A 42 5.85 -21.82 19.42
C PRO A 42 4.88 -22.85 20.04
N GLN A 43 4.52 -22.68 21.32
CA GLN A 43 3.62 -23.58 22.06
C GLN A 43 2.17 -23.09 22.11
N SER A 44 1.85 -21.92 21.54
CA SER A 44 0.47 -21.45 21.50
C SER A 44 -0.36 -22.29 20.53
N PRO A 45 -1.62 -22.65 20.88
CA PRO A 45 -2.50 -23.38 19.96
C PRO A 45 -2.81 -22.58 18.69
N LEU A 46 -2.66 -21.26 18.71
CA LEU A 46 -2.91 -20.39 17.55
C LEU A 46 -1.73 -20.33 16.56
N THR A 47 -0.55 -20.82 16.94
CA THR A 47 0.69 -20.64 16.18
C THR A 47 0.63 -21.25 14.79
N ALA A 48 0.18 -22.51 14.66
CA ALA A 48 0.05 -23.14 13.35
C ALA A 48 -0.99 -22.43 12.48
N LYS A 49 -2.11 -22.02 13.08
CA LYS A 49 -3.24 -21.35 12.40
C LYS A 49 -2.83 -19.97 11.87
N ILE A 50 -2.17 -19.15 12.72
CA ILE A 50 -1.66 -17.83 12.36
C ILE A 50 -0.51 -17.95 11.36
N GLN A 51 0.37 -18.95 11.48
CA GLN A 51 1.44 -19.18 10.51
C GLN A 51 0.88 -19.48 9.12
N ALA A 52 -0.06 -20.41 9.02
CA ALA A 52 -0.64 -20.82 7.74
C ALA A 52 -1.50 -19.72 7.10
N SER A 53 -2.22 -18.94 7.91
CA SER A 53 -3.25 -18.02 7.40
C SER A 53 -2.77 -16.57 7.29
N ILE A 54 -1.74 -16.17 8.05
CA ILE A 54 -1.32 -14.77 8.13
C ILE A 54 0.20 -14.63 7.95
N ALA A 55 1.01 -15.21 8.83
CA ALA A 55 2.45 -14.94 8.83
C ALA A 55 3.18 -15.53 7.61
N GLY A 56 2.64 -16.60 7.02
CA GLY A 56 3.12 -17.19 5.77
C GLY A 56 2.58 -16.55 4.49
N VAL A 57 1.72 -15.53 4.58
CA VAL A 57 1.11 -14.86 3.43
C VAL A 57 1.86 -13.54 3.16
N PRO A 58 2.14 -13.18 1.89
CA PRO A 58 2.76 -11.90 1.57
C PRO A 58 1.92 -10.71 2.09
N SER A 59 2.59 -9.76 2.75
CA SER A 59 1.95 -8.55 3.28
C SER A 59 2.91 -7.37 3.22
N ALA A 60 2.36 -6.16 3.19
CA ALA A 60 3.20 -4.97 3.14
C ALA A 60 4.08 -4.79 4.38
N ARG A 61 5.28 -4.23 4.17
CA ARG A 61 6.09 -3.65 5.25
C ARG A 61 5.80 -2.16 5.32
N TRP A 62 5.33 -1.70 6.48
CA TRP A 62 5.05 -0.29 6.75
C TRP A 62 6.29 0.42 7.25
N LEU A 63 6.65 1.52 6.59
CA LEU A 63 7.74 2.40 7.00
C LEU A 63 7.14 3.79 7.28
N THR A 64 7.28 4.22 8.53
CA THR A 64 6.89 5.54 9.02
C THR A 64 8.12 6.33 9.45
N GLY A 65 7.96 7.61 9.81
CA GLY A 65 9.03 8.41 10.41
C GLY A 65 9.46 7.96 11.81
N THR A 66 8.77 6.98 12.40
CA THR A 66 9.06 6.44 13.73
C THR A 66 9.42 4.96 13.71
N SER A 67 9.34 4.29 12.56
CA SER A 67 9.70 2.88 12.43
C SER A 67 11.20 2.63 12.69
N GLN A 68 12.05 3.62 12.36
CA GLN A 68 13.48 3.65 12.64
C GLN A 68 13.98 5.09 12.55
N THR A 69 15.24 5.33 12.90
CA THR A 69 15.88 6.62 12.63
C THR A 69 15.95 6.88 11.13
N THR A 70 15.73 8.12 10.69
CA THR A 70 15.73 8.49 9.27
C THR A 70 17.04 8.11 8.57
N ASP A 71 18.18 8.22 9.26
CA ASP A 71 19.49 7.87 8.69
C ASP A 71 19.64 6.37 8.36
N GLN A 72 18.89 5.49 9.02
CA GLN A 72 18.91 4.04 8.77
C GLN A 72 17.89 3.61 7.70
N LEU A 73 17.05 4.51 7.20
CA LEU A 73 15.94 4.17 6.31
C LEU A 73 16.41 3.59 4.98
N THR A 74 17.43 4.18 4.35
CA THR A 74 17.96 3.68 3.06
C THR A 74 18.44 2.24 3.18
N ASP A 75 19.24 1.92 4.21
CA ASP A 75 19.74 0.57 4.45
C ASP A 75 18.61 -0.39 4.80
N THR A 76 17.65 0.05 5.61
CA THR A 76 16.49 -0.76 6.01
C THR A 76 15.67 -1.20 4.80
N VAL A 77 15.40 -0.27 3.88
CA VAL A 77 14.64 -0.54 2.66
C VAL A 77 15.47 -1.38 1.69
N SER A 78 16.75 -1.06 1.49
CA SER A 78 17.66 -1.80 0.62
C SER A 78 17.83 -3.26 1.04
N GLN A 79 17.98 -3.52 2.33
CA GLN A 79 18.06 -4.88 2.87
C GLN A 79 16.78 -5.67 2.61
N TYR A 80 15.61 -5.03 2.76
CA TYR A 80 14.32 -5.69 2.58
C TYR A 80 14.04 -6.00 1.11
N VAL A 81 14.22 -5.02 0.23
CA VAL A 81 14.03 -5.20 -1.22
C VAL A 81 15.07 -6.17 -1.78
N GLY A 82 16.33 -6.09 -1.32
CA GLY A 82 17.37 -7.04 -1.69
C GLY A 82 17.13 -8.47 -1.19
N ALA A 83 16.45 -8.65 -0.05
CA ALA A 83 16.07 -10.00 0.41
C ALA A 83 14.99 -10.61 -0.48
N ALA A 84 14.01 -9.81 -0.90
CA ALA A 84 12.96 -10.23 -1.84
C ALA A 84 13.52 -10.56 -3.23
N ASP A 85 14.40 -9.70 -3.75
CA ASP A 85 15.07 -9.86 -5.04
C ASP A 85 15.91 -11.16 -5.10
N LYS A 86 16.62 -11.52 -4.02
CA LYS A 86 17.38 -12.78 -3.92
C LYS A 86 16.55 -14.04 -4.08
N VAL A 87 15.25 -13.97 -3.81
CA VAL A 87 14.31 -15.09 -3.97
C VAL A 87 13.35 -14.88 -5.15
N ASN A 88 13.64 -13.91 -6.03
CA ASN A 88 12.83 -13.53 -7.19
C ASN A 88 11.36 -13.19 -6.83
N GLN A 89 11.17 -12.55 -5.68
CA GLN A 89 9.85 -12.10 -5.22
C GLN A 89 9.80 -10.58 -5.11
N ILE A 90 8.59 -10.04 -5.23
CA ILE A 90 8.34 -8.61 -5.25
C ILE A 90 7.84 -8.17 -3.86
N PRO A 91 8.57 -7.28 -3.16
CA PRO A 91 8.13 -6.78 -1.88
C PRO A 91 7.00 -5.77 -2.04
N ILE A 92 6.09 -5.77 -1.08
CA ILE A 92 5.08 -4.71 -0.92
C ILE A 92 5.55 -3.79 0.21
N LEU A 93 5.64 -2.50 -0.07
CA LEU A 93 6.08 -1.47 0.85
C LEU A 93 5.00 -0.41 1.01
N VAL A 94 4.86 0.12 2.22
CA VAL A 94 4.03 1.29 2.49
C VAL A 94 4.93 2.43 2.96
N ALA A 95 4.90 3.55 2.24
CA ALA A 95 5.50 4.80 2.68
C ALA A 95 4.41 5.63 3.36
N TYR A 96 4.57 5.93 4.66
CA TYR A 96 3.50 6.57 5.45
C TYR A 96 4.06 7.58 6.45
N ASN A 97 4.51 8.73 5.95
CA ASN A 97 5.18 9.74 6.75
C ASN A 97 4.85 11.21 6.39
N LEU A 98 3.80 11.50 5.62
CA LEU A 98 3.44 12.89 5.28
C LEU A 98 3.17 13.75 6.52
N PRO A 99 3.52 15.05 6.52
CA PRO A 99 3.14 15.97 7.58
C PRO A 99 1.62 16.10 7.75
N GLY A 100 1.18 16.24 8.99
CA GLY A 100 -0.24 16.34 9.33
C GLY A 100 -1.03 15.07 9.00
N ARG A 101 -0.40 13.90 9.18
CA ARG A 101 -0.98 12.58 8.93
C ARG A 101 -2.17 12.33 9.85
N ASP A 102 -3.21 11.66 9.32
CA ASP A 102 -4.41 11.24 10.05
C ASP A 102 -5.02 12.36 10.90
N CYS A 103 -5.34 13.46 10.24
CA CYS A 103 -5.80 14.68 10.87
C CYS A 103 -7.29 14.64 11.24
N SER A 104 -8.08 13.72 10.68
CA SER A 104 -9.49 13.53 11.09
C SER A 104 -9.73 12.34 12.02
N GLY A 105 -8.97 11.25 11.89
CA GLY A 105 -9.16 10.01 12.66
C GLY A 105 -8.36 9.98 13.97
N GLY A 106 -7.15 10.53 13.94
CA GLY A 106 -6.26 10.72 15.10
C GLY A 106 -5.59 9.46 15.66
N ALA A 107 -6.10 8.25 15.38
CA ALA A 107 -5.59 6.99 15.93
C ALA A 107 -4.18 6.63 15.42
N SER A 108 -3.82 7.10 14.23
CA SER A 108 -2.52 6.95 13.56
C SER A 108 -1.86 8.31 13.28
N ALA A 109 -2.22 9.36 14.02
CA ALA A 109 -1.64 10.69 13.88
C ALA A 109 -0.10 10.66 13.95
N GLY A 110 0.55 11.56 13.20
CA GLY A 110 2.01 11.66 13.15
C GLY A 110 2.52 12.19 11.82
N GLY A 111 3.58 11.58 11.32
CA GLY A 111 4.29 11.99 10.11
C GLY A 111 5.48 12.90 10.38
N ALA A 112 6.16 13.29 9.31
CA ALA A 112 7.29 14.20 9.36
C ALA A 112 6.89 15.57 9.92
N ALA A 113 7.81 16.24 10.61
CA ALA A 113 7.54 17.51 11.26
C ALA A 113 7.14 18.62 10.26
N ASN A 114 7.66 18.55 9.03
CA ASN A 114 7.42 19.52 7.96
C ASN A 114 7.79 18.94 6.58
N ALA A 115 7.58 19.73 5.53
CA ALA A 115 7.88 19.33 4.15
C ALA A 115 9.36 19.02 3.89
N LEU A 116 10.31 19.68 4.57
CA LEU A 116 11.74 19.43 4.40
C LEU A 116 12.12 18.04 4.93
N GLU A 117 11.69 17.73 6.16
CA GLU A 117 11.89 16.42 6.80
C GLU A 117 11.23 15.29 6.00
N TYR A 118 10.05 15.54 5.43
CA TYR A 118 9.40 14.56 4.56
C TYR A 118 10.20 14.29 3.29
N ARG A 119 10.75 15.34 2.65
CA ARG A 119 11.56 15.19 1.42
C ARG A 119 12.82 14.38 1.68
N ASP A 120 13.55 14.65 2.77
CA ASP A 120 14.71 13.85 3.17
C ASP A 120 14.32 12.38 3.39
N TRP A 121 13.24 12.15 4.15
CA TRP A 121 12.75 10.80 4.44
C TRP A 121 12.34 10.04 3.17
N ILE A 122 11.53 10.64 2.29
CA ILE A 122 11.07 9.95 1.06
C ILE A 122 12.23 9.73 0.08
N ASP A 123 13.20 10.64 0.03
CA ASP A 123 14.39 10.47 -0.80
C ASP A 123 15.21 9.27 -0.37
N ARG A 124 15.38 9.07 0.94
CA ARG A 124 16.07 7.91 1.50
C ARG A 124 15.32 6.61 1.28
N PHE A 125 13.99 6.64 1.39
CA PHE A 125 13.12 5.50 1.05
C PHE A 125 13.30 5.09 -0.42
N ILE A 126 13.21 6.05 -1.34
CA ILE A 126 13.36 5.82 -2.79
C ILE A 126 14.76 5.28 -3.11
N ASN A 127 15.80 5.89 -2.55
CA ASN A 127 17.19 5.44 -2.74
C ASN A 127 17.43 4.02 -2.21
N GLY A 128 16.72 3.63 -1.15
CA GLY A 128 16.79 2.26 -0.62
C GLY A 128 16.18 1.23 -1.56
N ILE A 129 15.15 1.58 -2.34
CA ILE A 129 14.61 0.69 -3.38
C ILE A 129 15.58 0.59 -4.55
N GLY A 130 16.06 1.74 -5.03
CA GLY A 130 16.97 1.81 -6.17
C GLY A 130 16.39 1.13 -7.41
N ASP A 131 17.19 0.34 -8.11
CA ASP A 131 16.85 -0.29 -9.38
C ASP A 131 16.02 -1.57 -9.27
N LYS A 132 15.53 -1.95 -8.09
CA LYS A 132 14.83 -3.23 -7.87
C LYS A 132 13.31 -3.10 -7.98
N PRO A 133 12.61 -4.19 -8.38
CA PRO A 133 11.15 -4.21 -8.41
C PRO A 133 10.57 -4.13 -6.99
N ALA A 134 9.52 -3.33 -6.83
CA ALA A 134 8.74 -3.23 -5.60
C ALA A 134 7.33 -2.72 -5.90
N VAL A 135 6.33 -3.16 -5.15
CA VAL A 135 5.02 -2.48 -5.11
C VAL A 135 5.05 -1.49 -3.95
N VAL A 136 4.78 -0.21 -4.24
CA VAL A 136 4.82 0.86 -3.24
C VAL A 136 3.44 1.48 -3.11
N ILE A 137 2.88 1.43 -1.91
CA ILE A 137 1.68 2.15 -1.51
C ILE A 137 2.11 3.46 -0.88
N LEU A 138 1.75 4.57 -1.51
CA LEU A 138 2.18 5.90 -1.10
C LEU A 138 1.10 6.59 -0.28
N GLU A 139 1.42 6.83 0.98
CA GLU A 139 0.72 7.69 1.93
C GLU A 139 -0.77 7.37 2.11
N PRO A 140 -1.09 6.19 2.70
CA PRO A 140 -2.45 5.84 3.11
C PRO A 140 -3.24 7.00 3.73
N ASP A 141 -4.52 7.11 3.38
CA ASP A 141 -5.50 8.10 3.86
C ASP A 141 -5.22 9.56 3.46
N ALA A 142 -3.99 9.93 3.08
CA ALA A 142 -3.60 11.33 3.01
C ALA A 142 -4.41 12.15 1.98
N LEU A 143 -4.75 11.58 0.83
CA LEU A 143 -5.61 12.24 -0.16
C LEU A 143 -7.07 12.28 0.31
N ALA A 144 -7.61 11.17 0.79
CA ALA A 144 -8.99 11.08 1.27
C ALA A 144 -9.25 11.99 2.49
N ASP A 145 -8.25 12.16 3.35
CA ASP A 145 -8.31 12.97 4.56
C ASP A 145 -7.90 14.44 4.35
N SER A 146 -7.77 14.90 3.10
CA SER A 146 -7.34 16.28 2.81
C SER A 146 -8.35 17.36 3.26
N GLY A 147 -9.59 16.98 3.57
CA GLY A 147 -10.65 17.91 3.98
C GLY A 147 -10.42 18.60 5.33
N CYS A 148 -9.64 17.99 6.22
CA CYS A 148 -9.30 18.54 7.54
C CYS A 148 -8.33 19.74 7.45
N LEU A 149 -7.59 19.88 6.35
CA LEU A 149 -6.46 20.80 6.23
C LEU A 149 -6.93 22.20 5.79
N THR A 150 -6.10 23.21 6.02
CA THR A 150 -6.27 24.51 5.33
C THR A 150 -5.86 24.39 3.87
N GLN A 151 -6.30 25.32 3.01
CA GLN A 151 -5.94 25.29 1.59
C GLN A 151 -4.40 25.25 1.36
N PRO A 152 -3.58 26.10 2.01
CA PRO A 152 -2.13 26.03 1.84
C PRO A 152 -1.52 24.68 2.24
N LYS A 153 -2.06 24.02 3.28
CA LYS A 153 -1.61 22.70 3.71
C LYS A 153 -2.03 21.58 2.76
N ARG A 154 -3.20 21.70 2.13
CA ARG A 154 -3.59 20.81 1.03
C ARG A 154 -2.66 20.95 -0.17
N ASP A 155 -2.32 22.18 -0.55
CA ASP A 155 -1.43 22.45 -1.69
C ASP A 155 -0.02 21.90 -1.41
N GLU A 156 0.51 22.09 -0.19
CA GLU A 156 1.77 21.49 0.26
C GLU A 156 1.73 19.97 0.19
N ARG A 157 0.65 19.32 0.67
CA ARG A 157 0.47 17.87 0.58
C ARG A 157 0.51 17.38 -0.88
N LEU A 158 -0.24 18.01 -1.78
CA LEU A 158 -0.26 17.65 -3.20
C LEU A 158 1.12 17.86 -3.85
N ALA A 159 1.85 18.91 -3.48
CA ALA A 159 3.22 19.12 -3.95
C ALA A 159 4.20 18.03 -3.45
N LEU A 160 4.05 17.56 -2.22
CA LEU A 160 4.85 16.47 -1.66
C LEU A 160 4.56 15.11 -2.34
N PHE A 161 3.31 14.84 -2.71
CA PHE A 161 2.98 13.69 -3.56
C PHE A 161 3.66 13.76 -4.93
N ASN A 162 3.56 14.90 -5.61
CA ASN A 162 4.21 15.09 -6.91
C ASN A 162 5.74 14.94 -6.83
N TYR A 163 6.34 15.45 -5.75
CA TYR A 163 7.76 15.30 -5.47
C TYR A 163 8.14 13.82 -5.33
N ALA A 164 7.41 13.07 -4.51
CA ALA A 164 7.64 11.63 -4.30
C ALA A 164 7.52 10.85 -5.61
N VAL A 165 6.43 11.03 -6.36
CA VAL A 165 6.19 10.35 -7.66
C VAL A 165 7.31 10.64 -8.66
N SER A 166 7.76 11.90 -8.74
CA SER A 166 8.87 12.28 -9.60
C SER A 166 10.18 11.63 -9.16
N GLY A 167 10.43 11.56 -7.85
CA GLY A 167 11.58 10.89 -7.26
C GLY A 167 11.64 9.41 -7.59
N PHE A 168 10.53 8.68 -7.42
CA PHE A 168 10.43 7.26 -7.81
C PHE A 168 10.75 7.06 -9.29
N LYS A 169 10.15 7.86 -10.18
CA LYS A 169 10.39 7.74 -11.63
C LYS A 169 11.87 7.92 -12.01
N GLN A 170 12.60 8.75 -11.29
CA GLN A 170 14.01 9.06 -11.59
C GLN A 170 14.98 8.06 -10.96
N ARG A 171 14.70 7.61 -9.73
CA ARG A 171 15.68 6.90 -8.90
C ARG A 171 15.27 5.47 -8.55
N ALA A 172 14.00 5.12 -8.74
CA ALA A 172 13.47 3.77 -8.56
C ALA A 172 12.48 3.38 -9.69
N PRO A 173 12.93 3.34 -10.95
CA PRO A 173 12.04 3.20 -12.11
C PRO A 173 11.33 1.85 -12.23
N LEU A 174 11.80 0.80 -11.53
CA LEU A 174 11.12 -0.50 -11.48
C LEU A 174 10.10 -0.60 -10.33
N ALA A 175 9.98 0.43 -9.49
CA ALA A 175 8.97 0.46 -8.45
C ALA A 175 7.59 0.81 -9.05
N GLU A 176 6.60 -0.03 -8.80
CA GLU A 176 5.21 0.22 -9.13
C GLU A 176 4.55 1.02 -8.01
N VAL A 177 4.43 2.34 -8.22
CA VAL A 177 3.89 3.26 -7.21
C VAL A 177 2.39 3.45 -7.38
N TYR A 178 1.66 3.28 -6.27
CA TYR A 178 0.22 3.47 -6.15
C TYR A 178 -0.09 4.50 -5.06
N LEU A 179 -0.72 5.60 -5.43
CA LEU A 179 -1.16 6.64 -4.48
C LEU A 179 -2.42 6.17 -3.78
N ASP A 180 -2.47 6.24 -2.44
CA ASP A 180 -3.70 5.87 -1.74
C ASP A 180 -4.87 6.80 -2.10
N ALA A 181 -6.01 6.18 -2.40
CA ALA A 181 -7.25 6.84 -2.80
C ALA A 181 -8.41 6.51 -1.84
N GLY A 182 -8.10 6.16 -0.58
CA GLY A 182 -9.08 5.84 0.44
C GLY A 182 -9.93 4.61 0.10
N ASN A 183 -11.24 4.70 0.31
CA ASN A 183 -12.16 3.58 0.13
C ASN A 183 -13.53 4.03 -0.41
N ALA A 184 -14.35 3.05 -0.80
CA ALA A 184 -15.62 3.25 -1.49
C ALA A 184 -16.65 4.08 -0.71
N GLY A 185 -16.53 4.16 0.62
CA GLY A 185 -17.45 4.94 1.46
C GLY A 185 -16.91 6.29 1.94
N TRP A 186 -15.74 6.74 1.47
CA TRP A 186 -15.10 7.95 2.01
C TRP A 186 -15.35 9.20 1.16
N LYS A 187 -14.93 9.19 -0.11
CA LYS A 187 -15.03 10.36 -1.01
C LYS A 187 -15.80 10.00 -2.28
N PRO A 188 -16.60 10.92 -2.85
CA PRO A 188 -17.11 10.73 -4.21
C PRO A 188 -15.97 10.50 -5.21
N SER A 189 -16.17 9.61 -6.19
CA SER A 189 -15.14 9.23 -7.16
C SER A 189 -14.62 10.43 -7.98
N SER A 190 -15.47 11.41 -8.29
CA SER A 190 -15.07 12.65 -8.97
C SER A 190 -14.09 13.50 -8.16
N ALA A 191 -14.35 13.65 -6.86
CA ALA A 191 -13.45 14.39 -5.97
C ALA A 191 -12.10 13.66 -5.84
N MET A 192 -12.13 12.33 -5.69
CA MET A 192 -10.91 11.53 -5.59
C MET A 192 -10.10 11.54 -6.89
N ALA A 193 -10.73 11.46 -8.06
CA ALA A 193 -10.06 11.62 -9.35
C ALA A 193 -9.34 12.97 -9.47
N GLY A 194 -9.98 14.05 -9.01
CA GLY A 194 -9.37 15.38 -8.94
C GLY A 194 -8.13 15.41 -8.04
N TYR A 195 -8.21 14.84 -6.83
CA TYR A 195 -7.05 14.75 -5.93
C TYR A 195 -5.92 13.91 -6.50
N LEU A 196 -6.22 12.74 -7.08
CA LEU A 196 -5.21 11.88 -7.70
C LEU A 196 -4.49 12.57 -8.87
N ASN A 197 -5.25 13.25 -9.74
CA ASN A 197 -4.64 13.99 -10.84
C ASN A 197 -3.74 15.12 -10.31
N ALA A 198 -4.22 15.90 -9.34
CA ALA A 198 -3.44 16.97 -8.72
C ALA A 198 -2.21 16.47 -7.97
N ALA A 199 -2.25 15.25 -7.41
CA ALA A 199 -1.15 14.57 -6.73
C ALA A 199 -0.14 13.91 -7.70
N GLY A 200 -0.37 13.97 -9.01
CA GLY A 200 0.57 13.48 -10.02
C GLY A 200 0.42 12.00 -10.37
N VAL A 201 -0.74 11.37 -10.12
CA VAL A 201 -0.98 9.94 -10.43
C VAL A 201 -0.69 9.60 -11.90
N LYS A 202 -0.78 10.58 -12.82
CA LYS A 202 -0.41 10.42 -14.23
C LYS A 202 1.01 9.86 -14.41
N ASN A 203 1.92 10.16 -13.49
CA ASN A 203 3.31 9.68 -13.52
C ASN A 203 3.56 8.45 -12.64
N ALA A 204 2.55 7.95 -11.93
CA ALA A 204 2.58 6.73 -11.14
C ALA A 204 1.97 5.54 -11.91
N ARG A 205 2.11 4.32 -11.40
CA ARG A 205 1.44 3.12 -11.94
C ARG A 205 -0.07 3.22 -11.76
N GLY A 206 -0.50 3.72 -10.60
CA GLY A 206 -1.88 4.09 -10.38
C GLY A 206 -2.23 4.45 -8.94
N PHE A 207 -3.33 3.90 -8.42
CA PHE A 207 -3.83 4.21 -7.08
C PHE A 207 -4.18 2.97 -6.25
N ALA A 208 -4.11 3.09 -4.93
CA ALA A 208 -4.47 2.04 -3.98
C ALA A 208 -5.84 2.33 -3.36
N LEU A 209 -6.60 1.29 -3.04
CA LEU A 209 -7.90 1.37 -2.42
C LEU A 209 -7.99 0.44 -1.22
N ASN A 210 -8.91 0.80 -0.31
CA ASN A 210 -9.34 -0.03 0.81
C ASN A 210 -8.26 -0.29 1.87
N VAL A 211 -7.14 0.45 1.84
CA VAL A 211 -6.03 0.27 2.80
C VAL A 211 -6.57 0.28 4.22
N SER A 212 -6.27 -0.80 4.97
CA SER A 212 -6.74 -1.00 6.35
C SER A 212 -8.26 -1.04 6.54
N ASN A 213 -9.06 -1.14 5.48
CA ASN A 213 -10.51 -1.15 5.55
C ASN A 213 -11.11 -2.50 5.12
N PHE A 214 -12.43 -2.57 5.01
CA PHE A 214 -13.16 -3.83 4.96
C PHE A 214 -14.11 -3.96 3.76
N TYR A 215 -14.20 -2.95 2.88
CA TYR A 215 -15.11 -3.02 1.72
C TYR A 215 -14.75 -4.22 0.85
N THR A 216 -15.77 -4.91 0.33
CA THR A 216 -15.55 -6.12 -0.47
C THR A 216 -14.73 -5.79 -1.71
N LEU A 217 -14.07 -6.80 -2.30
CA LEU A 217 -13.32 -6.63 -3.55
C LEU A 217 -14.19 -5.98 -4.63
N ASP A 218 -15.45 -6.40 -4.77
CA ASP A 218 -16.36 -5.86 -5.79
C ASP A 218 -16.75 -4.40 -5.53
N GLN A 219 -16.98 -4.01 -4.26
CA GLN A 219 -17.25 -2.62 -3.90
C GLN A 219 -16.05 -1.73 -4.20
N SER A 220 -14.84 -2.18 -3.85
CA SER A 220 -13.62 -1.45 -4.14
C SER A 220 -13.35 -1.34 -5.65
N ARG A 221 -13.56 -2.42 -6.43
CA ARG A 221 -13.41 -2.40 -7.90
C ARG A 221 -14.40 -1.44 -8.55
N THR A 222 -15.67 -1.53 -8.18
CA THR A 222 -16.72 -0.63 -8.69
C THR A 222 -16.36 0.84 -8.43
N TYR A 223 -15.84 1.14 -7.24
CA TYR A 223 -15.39 2.49 -6.91
C TYR A 223 -14.15 2.92 -7.71
N GLY A 224 -13.16 2.02 -7.86
CA GLY A 224 -11.97 2.27 -8.66
C GLY A 224 -12.27 2.50 -10.14
N ASP A 225 -13.20 1.74 -10.71
CA ASP A 225 -13.67 1.93 -12.09
C ASP A 225 -14.37 3.28 -12.25
N ALA A 226 -15.16 3.71 -11.26
CA ALA A 226 -15.76 5.04 -11.25
C ALA A 226 -14.73 6.17 -11.14
N ILE A 227 -13.64 5.99 -10.39
CA ILE A 227 -12.50 6.92 -10.37
C ILE A 227 -11.84 6.98 -11.75
N ASN A 228 -11.52 5.83 -12.35
CA ASN A 228 -10.89 5.75 -13.67
C ASN A 228 -11.76 6.34 -14.78
N ALA A 229 -13.08 6.17 -14.72
CA ALA A 229 -14.02 6.82 -15.62
C ALA A 229 -13.90 8.34 -15.54
N ARG A 230 -13.70 8.89 -14.33
CA ARG A 230 -13.48 10.33 -14.13
C ARG A 230 -12.10 10.79 -14.56
N LEU A 231 -11.04 10.04 -14.24
CA LEU A 231 -9.70 10.34 -14.76
C LEU A 231 -9.68 10.36 -16.29
N SER A 232 -10.40 9.44 -16.93
CA SER A 232 -10.50 9.37 -18.39
C SER A 232 -11.28 10.54 -18.97
N ALA A 233 -12.45 10.85 -18.41
CA ALA A 233 -13.31 11.93 -18.89
C ALA A 233 -12.68 13.32 -18.68
N ASP A 234 -12.07 13.55 -17.52
CA ASP A 234 -11.63 14.88 -17.11
C ASP A 234 -10.16 15.16 -17.49
N TYR A 235 -9.33 14.11 -17.60
CA TYR A 235 -7.87 14.24 -17.81
C TYR A 235 -7.28 13.35 -18.92
N GLY A 236 -8.09 12.51 -19.57
CA GLY A 236 -7.69 11.74 -20.75
C GLY A 236 -6.82 10.51 -20.48
N TYR A 237 -6.87 9.94 -19.27
CA TYR A 237 -6.15 8.70 -18.96
C TYR A 237 -6.85 7.85 -17.88
N ALA A 238 -6.56 6.55 -17.88
CA ALA A 238 -6.88 5.62 -16.79
C ALA A 238 -5.60 5.05 -16.17
N LYS A 239 -5.72 4.44 -14.99
CA LYS A 239 -4.60 3.88 -14.24
C LYS A 239 -4.90 2.50 -13.69
N SER A 240 -3.84 1.76 -13.35
CA SER A 240 -3.97 0.50 -12.61
C SER A 240 -4.46 0.79 -11.18
N MET A 241 -5.03 -0.22 -10.52
CA MET A 241 -5.41 -0.12 -9.12
C MET A 241 -4.90 -1.30 -8.31
N VAL A 242 -4.54 -1.03 -7.06
CA VAL A 242 -4.29 -2.05 -6.03
C VAL A 242 -5.40 -1.98 -5.01
N ILE A 243 -5.90 -3.12 -4.55
CA ILE A 243 -6.95 -3.20 -3.55
C ILE A 243 -6.43 -3.97 -2.35
N ASP A 244 -6.49 -3.35 -1.17
CA ASP A 244 -6.25 -4.06 0.09
C ASP A 244 -7.39 -5.04 0.35
N THR A 245 -7.03 -6.31 0.41
CA THR A 245 -7.93 -7.45 0.64
C THR A 245 -7.63 -8.17 1.94
N SER A 246 -6.76 -7.58 2.78
CA SER A 246 -6.31 -8.18 4.05
C SER A 246 -7.43 -8.62 4.97
N ARG A 247 -8.54 -7.87 5.05
CA ARG A 247 -9.61 -8.10 6.04
C ARG A 247 -11.04 -8.01 5.49
N ASN A 248 -11.22 -8.04 4.17
CA ASN A 248 -12.51 -7.77 3.54
C ASN A 248 -13.35 -9.01 3.17
N GLY A 249 -13.01 -10.20 3.67
CA GLY A 249 -13.68 -11.46 3.34
C GLY A 249 -15.17 -11.51 3.71
N ASN A 250 -15.57 -10.78 4.76
CA ASN A 250 -16.98 -10.63 5.17
C ASN A 250 -17.54 -9.22 4.89
N GLY A 251 -16.81 -8.38 4.12
CA GLY A 251 -17.21 -7.02 3.80
C GLY A 251 -17.12 -6.03 4.96
N ALA A 252 -17.55 -4.78 4.71
CA ALA A 252 -17.53 -3.71 5.70
C ALA A 252 -18.87 -3.58 6.43
N SER A 253 -18.80 -3.19 7.69
CA SER A 253 -19.90 -2.51 8.37
C SER A 253 -19.73 -1.00 8.12
N PRO A 254 -20.67 -0.32 7.43
CA PRO A 254 -20.49 1.08 7.04
C PRO A 254 -20.09 1.99 8.20
N GLY A 255 -18.94 2.66 8.07
CA GLY A 255 -18.41 3.59 9.07
C GLY A 255 -17.71 2.95 10.26
N ASP A 256 -17.70 1.61 10.37
CA ASP A 256 -17.00 0.90 11.43
C ASP A 256 -15.66 0.36 10.91
N TRP A 257 -14.57 1.02 11.30
CA TRP A 257 -13.23 0.75 10.80
C TRP A 257 -12.22 0.37 11.87
N CYS A 258 -12.52 0.55 13.15
CA CYS A 258 -11.54 0.34 14.22
C CYS A 258 -11.78 -1.00 14.93
N ASN A 259 -11.05 -2.05 14.56
CA ASN A 259 -11.21 -3.44 15.03
C ASN A 259 -12.66 -3.99 15.05
N PRO A 260 -13.50 -3.79 14.00
CA PRO A 260 -14.84 -4.36 13.96
C PRO A 260 -14.82 -5.89 14.03
N SER A 261 -15.80 -6.47 14.75
CA SER A 261 -16.00 -7.92 14.81
C SER A 261 -16.68 -8.51 13.56
N GLY A 262 -16.62 -9.83 13.42
CA GLY A 262 -17.23 -10.57 12.31
C GLY A 262 -16.56 -10.33 10.96
N ARG A 263 -15.41 -9.65 10.93
CA ARG A 263 -14.62 -9.45 9.70
C ARG A 263 -13.79 -10.70 9.44
N LYS A 264 -13.38 -10.90 8.18
CA LYS A 264 -12.63 -12.10 7.79
C LYS A 264 -11.47 -11.72 6.87
N ILE A 265 -10.36 -12.44 6.96
CA ILE A 265 -9.30 -12.34 5.95
C ILE A 265 -9.89 -12.52 4.56
N GLY A 266 -9.48 -11.66 3.63
CA GLY A 266 -9.98 -11.69 2.26
C GLY A 266 -9.07 -12.51 1.35
N LEU A 267 -9.14 -12.18 0.07
CA LEU A 267 -8.37 -12.83 -0.97
C LEU A 267 -6.87 -12.66 -0.72
N GLN A 268 -6.07 -13.71 -0.86
CA GLN A 268 -4.61 -13.60 -0.77
C GLN A 268 -4.02 -12.81 -1.95
N PRO A 269 -2.84 -12.17 -1.79
CA PRO A 269 -2.24 -11.33 -2.81
C PRO A 269 -2.12 -12.03 -4.17
N GLN A 270 -2.67 -11.42 -5.23
CA GLN A 270 -2.61 -11.92 -6.60
C GLN A 270 -3.06 -10.87 -7.62
N ALA A 271 -2.64 -11.01 -8.88
CA ALA A 271 -3.23 -10.31 -10.00
C ALA A 271 -4.66 -10.79 -10.26
N ILE A 272 -5.60 -9.85 -10.31
CA ILE A 272 -7.00 -10.09 -10.69
C ILE A 272 -7.17 -9.88 -12.19
N THR A 273 -6.54 -8.83 -12.71
CA THR A 273 -6.37 -8.53 -14.13
C THR A 273 -4.98 -7.91 -14.33
N GLU A 274 -4.62 -7.57 -15.57
CA GLU A 274 -3.36 -6.85 -15.85
C GLU A 274 -3.28 -5.46 -15.17
N THR A 275 -4.43 -4.89 -14.79
CA THR A 275 -4.55 -3.54 -14.22
C THR A 275 -5.12 -3.51 -12.81
N VAL A 276 -5.51 -4.67 -12.26
CA VAL A 276 -6.09 -4.79 -10.91
C VAL A 276 -5.32 -5.83 -10.12
N LEU A 277 -4.75 -5.41 -8.99
CA LEU A 277 -4.01 -6.27 -8.08
C LEU A 277 -4.72 -6.31 -6.72
N ALA A 278 -4.93 -7.51 -6.17
CA ALA A 278 -5.30 -7.69 -4.77
C ALA A 278 -4.01 -7.90 -3.97
N VAL A 279 -3.83 -7.17 -2.86
CA VAL A 279 -2.71 -7.41 -1.92
C VAL A 279 -3.15 -7.23 -0.48
N TRP A 280 -2.33 -7.66 0.47
CA TRP A 280 -2.52 -7.37 1.88
C TRP A 280 -1.64 -6.18 2.27
N ILE A 281 -2.26 -5.00 2.36
CA ILE A 281 -1.56 -3.76 2.73
C ILE A 281 -1.54 -3.68 4.27
N LYS A 282 -2.70 -3.70 4.91
CA LYS A 282 -2.78 -3.94 6.35
C LYS A 282 -2.38 -5.38 6.67
N ILE A 283 -1.66 -5.56 7.78
CA ILE A 283 -1.31 -6.90 8.31
C ILE A 283 -2.49 -7.38 9.17
N PRO A 284 -3.20 -8.47 8.80
CA PRO A 284 -4.26 -9.04 9.63
C PRO A 284 -3.76 -9.36 11.05
N GLY A 285 -4.54 -9.01 12.06
CA GLY A 285 -4.17 -9.12 13.47
C GLY A 285 -3.49 -7.90 14.08
N ASN A 286 -2.94 -6.98 13.28
CA ASN A 286 -2.51 -5.68 13.82
C ASN A 286 -3.73 -4.81 14.16
N SER A 287 -3.79 -4.32 15.40
CA SER A 287 -4.86 -3.44 15.87
C SER A 287 -4.92 -2.14 15.05
N ASP A 288 -6.14 -1.60 14.91
CA ASP A 288 -6.41 -0.27 14.36
C ASP A 288 -6.26 0.84 15.41
N GLY A 289 -6.21 0.48 16.69
CA GLY A 289 -6.08 1.39 17.81
C GLY A 289 -6.80 0.87 19.05
N SER A 290 -6.37 1.31 20.23
CA SER A 290 -7.07 1.05 21.49
C SER A 290 -8.28 1.98 21.68
N SER A 291 -8.28 3.12 21.00
CA SER A 291 -9.34 4.13 21.03
C SER A 291 -9.26 5.03 19.80
N SER A 292 -10.37 5.70 19.47
CA SER A 292 -10.48 6.71 18.41
C SER A 292 -11.37 7.86 18.90
N ALA A 293 -11.05 9.08 18.48
CA ALA A 293 -11.89 10.25 18.81
C ALA A 293 -13.25 10.20 18.10
N THR A 294 -13.37 9.44 17.01
CA THR A 294 -14.53 9.45 16.12
C THR A 294 -15.24 8.11 16.02
N ARG A 295 -14.67 7.03 16.58
CA ARG A 295 -15.22 5.67 16.48
C ARG A 295 -15.00 4.84 17.75
N ASN A 296 -15.87 3.85 17.93
CA ASN A 296 -15.62 2.75 18.86
C ASN A 296 -14.54 1.82 18.24
N CYS A 297 -13.49 1.54 19.01
CA CYS A 297 -12.41 0.65 18.58
C CYS A 297 -12.59 -0.81 19.01
N HIS A 298 -13.71 -1.14 19.65
CA HIS A 298 -14.05 -2.51 20.08
C HIS A 298 -12.94 -3.21 20.89
N GLY A 299 -12.11 -2.42 21.57
CA GLY A 299 -10.94 -2.90 22.32
C GLY A 299 -9.68 -3.07 21.45
N GLY A 300 -8.77 -3.94 21.90
CA GLY A 300 -7.49 -4.18 21.23
C GLY A 300 -6.33 -3.31 21.72
N PRO A 301 -5.07 -3.68 21.40
CA PRO A 301 -3.89 -2.93 21.79
C PRO A 301 -3.74 -1.65 20.95
N THR A 302 -2.66 -0.89 21.21
CA THR A 302 -2.31 0.30 20.41
C THR A 302 -2.20 -0.01 18.92
N ALA A 303 -2.46 0.99 18.08
CA ALA A 303 -2.46 0.85 16.62
C ALA A 303 -1.13 0.25 16.13
N GLY A 304 -1.22 -0.74 15.24
CA GLY A 304 -0.06 -1.45 14.70
C GLY A 304 0.49 -2.59 15.57
N THR A 305 0.06 -2.71 16.84
CA THR A 305 0.42 -3.86 17.69
C THR A 305 -0.35 -5.10 17.26
N PHE A 306 0.36 -6.22 17.09
CA PHE A 306 -0.26 -7.50 16.76
C PHE A 306 -1.01 -8.09 17.95
N SER A 307 -2.26 -8.49 17.72
CA SER A 307 -3.10 -9.22 18.66
C SER A 307 -3.42 -10.60 18.07
N PRO A 308 -3.02 -11.71 18.72
CA PRO A 308 -3.39 -13.05 18.27
C PRO A 308 -4.91 -13.31 18.33
N GLU A 309 -5.63 -12.62 19.20
CA GLU A 309 -7.10 -12.68 19.28
C GLU A 309 -7.75 -12.03 18.06
N LEU A 310 -7.33 -10.81 17.69
CA LEU A 310 -7.82 -10.16 16.46
C LEU A 310 -7.44 -10.96 15.21
N ALA A 311 -6.26 -11.58 15.22
CA ALA A 311 -5.81 -12.47 14.15
C ALA A 311 -6.71 -13.70 14.05
N GLU A 312 -7.03 -14.35 15.16
CA GLU A 312 -7.96 -15.49 15.19
C GLU A 312 -9.35 -15.10 14.70
N HIS A 313 -9.91 -13.99 15.18
CA HIS A 313 -11.23 -13.53 14.74
C HIS A 313 -11.29 -13.27 13.23
N LEU A 314 -10.24 -12.69 12.66
CA LEU A 314 -10.14 -12.51 11.21
C LEU A 314 -9.99 -13.83 10.45
N ILE A 315 -9.36 -14.85 11.01
CA ILE A 315 -9.25 -16.17 10.36
C ILE A 315 -10.63 -16.85 10.36
N ASP A 316 -11.33 -16.80 11.49
CA ASP A 316 -12.60 -17.52 11.68
C ASP A 316 -13.82 -16.78 11.14
N GLY A 317 -13.75 -15.45 11.08
CA GLY A 317 -14.83 -14.57 10.64
C GLY A 317 -15.89 -14.28 11.70
N ASN A 318 -15.51 -14.26 12.99
CA ASN A 318 -16.41 -14.05 14.14
C ASN A 318 -16.19 -12.73 14.89
#